data_AF-A0A370F4D3-F1
#
_entry.id   AF-A0A370F4D3-F1
#
_cell.length_a   1.000
_cell.length_b   1.000
_cell.length_c   1.000
_cell.angle_alpha   90.00
_cell.angle_beta   90.00
_cell.angle_gamma   90.00
#
_symmetry.space_group_name_H-M   'P 1'
#
loop_
_entity.id
_entity.type
_entity.pdbx_description
1 polymer ?
#
loop_
_entity_poly.entity_id
_entity_poly.type
_entity_poly.pdbx_seq_one_letter_code
_entity_poly.pdbx_strand_id
1 'polypeptide(L)'
;MKNFLCALVAFLLTAPMWAQKYTTKDIKGNWKLVTYNVHGASLDVMSGKATLTEKDDSPLMAAMGPKLIADMESYTDNLRMSSLEITEDTFTQIIFDFMRNGTYKLTEEKGQQFISANFDNGTKDEIAFKFIDGKLCLFSVKGPKQYIYTKL
;
A
#
# COMPACT_ATOMS: atom_id res chain seq x y z
N MET A 1 22.12 3.91 -48.81
CA MET A 1 21.23 2.97 -48.09
C MET A 1 21.79 2.64 -46.69
N LYS A 2 21.99 3.64 -45.83
CA LYS A 2 22.52 3.45 -44.45
C LYS A 2 21.61 4.00 -43.35
N ASN A 3 20.54 4.72 -43.73
CA ASN A 3 19.69 5.45 -42.77
C ASN A 3 18.39 4.70 -42.40
N PHE A 4 18.18 3.48 -42.92
CA PHE A 4 16.96 2.70 -42.64
C PHE A 4 17.09 1.75 -41.44
N LEU A 5 18.32 1.46 -40.99
CA LEU A 5 18.54 0.53 -39.87
C LEU A 5 18.27 1.17 -38.49
N CYS A 6 18.38 2.49 -38.37
CA CYS A 6 18.20 3.19 -37.08
C CYS A 6 16.73 3.38 -36.68
N ALA A 7 15.79 3.32 -37.64
CA ALA A 7 14.36 3.47 -37.33
C ALA A 7 13.75 2.19 -36.71
N LEU A 8 14.30 1.01 -37.01
CA LEU A 8 13.77 -0.27 -36.53
C LEU A 8 14.11 -0.54 -35.06
N VAL A 9 15.24 -0.01 -34.56
CA VAL A 9 15.67 -0.18 -33.17
C VAL A 9 14.88 0.74 -32.21
N ALA A 10 14.37 1.87 -32.71
CA ALA A 10 13.56 2.79 -31.89
C ALA A 10 12.14 2.28 -31.59
N PHE A 11 11.61 1.34 -32.41
CA PHE A 11 10.24 0.80 -32.24
C PHE A 11 10.17 -0.42 -31.31
N LEU A 12 11.30 -1.03 -30.97
CA LEU A 12 11.37 -2.22 -30.10
C LEU A 12 11.41 -1.89 -28.59
N LEU A 13 11.54 -0.60 -28.23
CA LEU A 13 11.57 -0.16 -26.83
C LEU A 13 10.23 0.41 -26.34
N THR A 14 9.21 0.50 -27.19
CA THR A 14 7.83 0.74 -26.76
C THR A 14 7.15 -0.58 -26.45
N ALA A 15 7.77 -1.41 -25.59
CA ALA A 15 6.99 -2.42 -24.90
C ALA A 15 5.91 -1.63 -24.15
N PRO A 16 4.61 -1.88 -24.40
CA PRO A 16 3.59 -1.21 -23.63
C PRO A 16 3.91 -1.52 -22.17
N MET A 17 3.83 -0.53 -21.31
CA MET A 17 3.83 -0.75 -19.88
C MET A 17 2.51 -1.46 -19.56
N TRP A 18 2.39 -2.73 -19.96
CA TRP A 18 1.27 -3.59 -19.61
C TRP A 18 1.19 -3.51 -18.10
N ALA A 19 0.03 -3.10 -17.58
CA ALA A 19 -0.24 -3.10 -16.15
C ALA A 19 0.24 -4.46 -15.60
N GLN A 20 1.34 -4.43 -14.86
CA GLN A 20 2.03 -5.65 -14.44
C GLN A 20 1.07 -6.41 -13.53
N LYS A 21 0.51 -7.51 -14.05
CA LYS A 21 -0.45 -8.33 -13.32
C LYS A 21 0.30 -9.19 -12.32
N TYR A 22 0.18 -8.83 -11.05
CA TYR A 22 0.73 -9.58 -9.93
C TYR A 22 -0.06 -10.88 -9.71
N THR A 23 0.67 -11.91 -9.29
CA THR A 23 0.16 -13.23 -8.94
C THR A 23 0.18 -13.42 -7.42
N THR A 24 -0.44 -14.48 -6.93
CA THR A 24 -0.38 -14.84 -5.50
C THR A 24 1.07 -15.06 -5.06
N LYS A 25 1.93 -15.59 -5.93
CA LYS A 25 3.36 -15.78 -5.64
C LYS A 25 4.09 -14.46 -5.34
N ASP A 26 3.70 -13.38 -6.00
CA ASP A 26 4.37 -12.08 -5.86
C ASP A 26 4.06 -11.41 -4.50
N ILE A 27 2.82 -11.56 -4.02
CA ILE A 27 2.37 -10.95 -2.76
C ILE A 27 2.61 -11.81 -1.52
N LYS A 28 2.91 -13.10 -1.68
CA LYS A 28 3.23 -13.99 -0.56
C LYS A 28 4.42 -13.54 0.25
N GLY A 29 4.33 -13.77 1.55
CA GLY A 29 5.40 -13.58 2.52
C GLY A 29 4.93 -12.90 3.79
N ASN A 30 5.91 -12.64 4.65
CA ASN A 30 5.75 -11.87 5.85
C ASN A 30 6.16 -10.42 5.58
N TRP A 31 5.32 -9.49 5.98
CA TRP A 31 5.43 -8.08 5.66
C TRP A 31 5.34 -7.25 6.93
N LYS A 32 6.27 -6.31 7.10
CA LYS A 32 6.30 -5.39 8.23
C LYS A 32 5.82 -4.01 7.80
N LEU A 33 4.91 -3.42 8.58
CA LEU A 33 4.44 -2.06 8.32
C LEU A 33 5.59 -1.07 8.55
N VAL A 34 5.88 -0.24 7.56
CA VAL A 34 6.93 0.79 7.64
C VAL A 34 6.37 2.21 7.50
N THR A 35 5.23 2.36 6.82
CA THR A 35 4.57 3.66 6.67
C THR A 35 3.07 3.51 6.76
N TYR A 36 2.43 4.42 7.49
CA TYR A 36 0.98 4.56 7.56
C TYR A 36 0.57 5.96 7.12
N ASN A 37 -0.25 6.05 6.07
CA ASN A 37 -0.78 7.33 5.59
C ASN A 37 -2.27 7.43 5.88
N VAL A 38 -2.70 8.60 6.33
CA VAL A 38 -4.12 8.93 6.53
C VAL A 38 -4.31 10.45 6.46
N HIS A 39 -5.42 10.90 5.86
CA HIS A 39 -5.82 12.32 5.85
C HIS A 39 -4.72 13.32 5.43
N GLY A 40 -3.92 12.99 4.42
CA GLY A 40 -2.86 13.90 3.93
C GLY A 40 -1.64 13.99 4.86
N ALA A 41 -1.47 13.03 5.75
CA ALA A 41 -0.30 12.88 6.59
C ALA A 41 0.26 11.45 6.51
N SER A 42 1.56 11.33 6.77
CA SER A 42 2.34 10.10 6.67
C SER A 42 3.17 9.92 7.93
N LEU A 43 3.00 8.77 8.58
CA LEU A 43 3.83 8.33 9.71
C LEU A 43 4.84 7.30 9.21
N ASP A 44 6.12 7.59 9.42
CA ASP A 44 7.18 6.58 9.37
C ASP A 44 7.17 5.80 10.69
N VAL A 45 6.77 4.53 10.63
CA VAL A 45 6.54 3.69 11.81
C VAL A 45 7.84 3.35 12.54
N MET A 46 8.96 3.29 11.80
CA MET A 46 10.26 2.93 12.35
C MET A 46 10.81 4.06 13.22
N SER A 47 10.83 5.27 12.67
CA SER A 47 11.30 6.48 13.36
C SER A 47 10.26 7.07 14.30
N GLY A 48 8.97 6.78 14.10
CA GLY A 48 7.86 7.35 14.86
C GLY A 48 7.55 8.81 14.52
N LYS A 49 8.03 9.30 13.37
CA LYS A 49 7.85 10.69 12.96
C LYS A 49 6.76 10.81 11.91
N ALA A 50 5.83 11.74 12.13
CA ALA A 50 4.80 12.05 11.16
C ALA A 50 5.11 13.33 10.38
N THR A 51 4.65 13.38 9.13
CA THR A 51 4.80 14.53 8.23
C THR A 51 3.49 14.76 7.48
N LEU A 52 3.20 16.01 7.12
CA LEU A 52 2.11 16.30 6.19
C LEU A 52 2.60 16.00 4.77
N THR A 53 1.82 15.22 4.01
CA THR A 53 2.14 14.87 2.62
C THR A 53 1.69 15.93 1.63
N GLU A 54 0.69 16.72 2.01
CA GLU A 54 0.24 17.88 1.25
C GLU A 54 0.61 19.15 2.01
N LYS A 55 1.41 20.02 1.38
CA LYS A 55 1.57 21.41 1.81
C LYS A 55 0.37 22.19 1.28
N ASP A 56 -0.78 21.98 1.89
CA ASP A 56 -1.88 22.91 1.69
C ASP A 56 -1.63 24.09 2.63
N ASP A 57 -1.31 25.25 2.06
CA ASP A 57 -1.09 26.51 2.79
C ASP A 57 -2.41 27.09 3.33
N SER A 58 -3.50 26.31 3.35
CA SER A 58 -4.75 26.73 3.94
C SER A 58 -4.59 27.02 5.44
N PRO A 59 -5.20 28.11 5.95
CA PRO A 59 -5.17 28.43 7.38
C PRO A 59 -5.70 27.30 8.28
N LEU A 60 -6.57 26.44 7.74
CA LEU A 60 -7.10 25.27 8.42
C LEU A 60 -6.00 24.22 8.65
N MET A 61 -5.21 23.88 7.62
CA MET A 61 -4.12 22.93 7.76
C MET A 61 -2.99 23.47 8.65
N ALA A 62 -2.72 24.77 8.62
CA ALA A 62 -1.78 25.39 9.54
C ALA A 62 -2.21 25.22 11.02
N ALA A 63 -3.51 25.30 11.30
CA ALA A 63 -4.05 25.12 12.65
C ALA A 63 -4.16 23.65 13.08
N MET A 64 -4.55 22.75 12.17
CA MET A 64 -4.83 21.34 12.48
C MET A 64 -3.62 20.41 12.29
N GLY A 65 -2.69 20.78 11.42
CA GLY A 65 -1.52 19.97 11.05
C GLY A 65 -0.70 19.49 12.25
N PRO A 66 -0.30 20.36 13.20
CA PRO A 66 0.46 19.94 14.37
C PRO A 66 -0.29 18.92 15.24
N LYS A 67 -1.61 19.09 15.39
CA LYS A 67 -2.45 18.12 16.13
C LYS A 67 -2.52 16.78 15.40
N LEU A 68 -2.72 16.81 14.07
CA LEU A 68 -2.75 15.58 13.27
C LEU A 68 -1.42 14.82 13.34
N ILE A 69 -0.29 15.54 13.27
CA ILE A 69 1.04 14.96 13.46
C ILE A 69 1.14 14.30 14.84
N ALA A 70 0.82 15.03 15.91
CA ALA A 70 0.90 14.50 17.27
C ALA A 70 -0.01 13.28 17.49
N ASP A 71 -1.23 13.32 16.96
CA ASP A 71 -2.18 12.20 17.02
C ASP A 71 -1.62 10.98 16.27
N MET A 72 -1.01 11.17 15.09
CA MET A 72 -0.36 10.07 14.36
C MET A 72 0.87 9.51 15.08
N GLU A 73 1.73 10.37 15.62
CA GLU A 73 2.93 9.95 16.35
C GLU A 73 2.56 9.15 17.60
N SER A 74 1.43 9.46 18.25
CA SER A 74 0.90 8.69 19.40
C SER A 74 0.56 7.24 19.06
N TYR A 75 0.30 6.94 17.79
CA TYR A 75 -0.01 5.59 17.31
C TYR A 75 1.23 4.75 17.01
N THR A 76 2.43 5.33 17.02
CA THR A 76 3.68 4.68 16.61
C THR A 76 3.89 3.33 17.29
N ASP A 77 3.82 3.29 18.62
CA ASP A 77 4.15 2.06 19.37
C ASP A 77 3.19 0.92 19.08
N ASN A 78 1.91 1.23 18.91
CA ASN A 78 0.92 0.24 18.50
C ASN A 78 1.15 -0.22 17.05
N LEU A 79 1.51 0.71 16.16
CA LEU A 79 1.79 0.39 14.76
C LEU A 79 3.10 -0.37 14.56
N ARG A 80 4.07 -0.26 15.47
CA ARG A 80 5.32 -1.03 15.44
C ARG A 80 5.10 -2.54 15.49
N MET A 81 3.98 -3.01 16.05
CA MET A 81 3.63 -4.44 16.03
C MET A 81 2.88 -4.85 14.76
N SER A 82 2.44 -3.89 13.96
CA SER A 82 1.64 -4.16 12.77
C SER A 82 2.43 -4.94 11.71
N SER A 83 1.76 -5.93 11.14
CA SER A 83 2.33 -6.87 10.18
C SER A 83 1.24 -7.43 9.28
N LEU A 84 1.68 -8.06 8.21
CA LEU A 84 0.83 -8.70 7.24
C LEU A 84 1.50 -10.01 6.81
N GLU A 85 0.78 -11.11 6.93
CA GLU A 85 1.20 -12.41 6.43
C GLU A 85 0.24 -12.82 5.31
N ILE A 86 0.82 -13.18 4.17
CA ILE A 86 0.08 -13.68 3.01
C ILE A 86 0.67 -15.04 2.63
N THR A 87 -0.16 -16.07 2.66
CA THR A 87 0.21 -17.43 2.24
C THR A 87 -0.50 -17.80 0.93
N GLU A 88 -0.64 -19.11 0.63
CA GLU A 88 -1.38 -19.59 -0.55
C GLU A 88 -2.85 -19.15 -0.53
N ASP A 89 -3.48 -19.30 0.62
CA ASP A 89 -4.92 -19.17 0.80
C ASP A 89 -5.30 -18.22 1.94
N THR A 90 -4.37 -17.91 2.85
CA THR A 90 -4.64 -17.05 4.01
C THR A 90 -4.08 -15.64 3.88
N PHE A 91 -4.82 -14.71 4.50
CA PHE A 91 -4.45 -13.31 4.65
C PHE A 91 -4.64 -12.93 6.12
N THR A 92 -3.54 -12.72 6.83
CA THR A 92 -3.53 -12.34 8.24
C THR A 92 -2.94 -10.95 8.39
N GLN A 93 -3.73 -10.00 8.83
CA GLN A 93 -3.31 -8.62 9.03
C GLN A 93 -3.41 -8.26 10.50
N ILE A 94 -2.31 -7.76 11.07
CA ILE A 94 -2.28 -7.19 12.41
C ILE A 94 -2.06 -5.69 12.25
N ILE A 95 -3.02 -4.88 12.67
CA ILE A 95 -2.93 -3.41 12.67
C ILE A 95 -3.27 -2.93 14.08
N PHE A 96 -2.33 -2.21 14.71
CA PHE A 96 -2.37 -1.94 16.16
C PHE A 96 -2.39 -3.27 16.95
N ASP A 97 -3.45 -3.50 17.71
CA ASP A 97 -3.78 -4.68 18.50
C ASP A 97 -4.87 -5.56 17.86
N PHE A 98 -5.38 -5.17 16.69
CA PHE A 98 -6.43 -5.90 15.99
C PHE A 98 -5.83 -6.88 14.97
N MET A 99 -6.11 -8.15 15.18
CA MET A 99 -5.84 -9.21 14.21
C MET A 99 -7.08 -9.49 13.37
N ARG A 100 -6.90 -9.46 12.05
CA ARG A 100 -7.89 -9.92 11.07
C ARG A 100 -7.29 -11.09 10.31
N ASN A 101 -7.92 -12.25 10.40
CA ASN A 101 -7.55 -13.44 9.65
C ASN A 101 -8.67 -13.82 8.69
N GLY A 102 -8.30 -14.43 7.56
CA GLY A 102 -9.25 -14.86 6.56
C GLY A 102 -8.60 -15.45 5.32
N THR A 103 -9.42 -15.65 4.31
CA THR A 103 -8.98 -16.07 2.97
C THR A 103 -8.98 -14.89 2.02
N TYR A 104 -8.21 -15.00 0.92
CA TYR A 104 -8.19 -13.96 -0.10
C TYR A 104 -8.18 -14.53 -1.52
N LYS A 105 -8.51 -13.66 -2.47
CA LYS A 105 -8.28 -13.88 -3.89
C LYS A 105 -7.82 -12.59 -4.54
N LEU A 106 -7.05 -12.71 -5.61
CA LEU A 106 -6.70 -11.58 -6.47
C LEU A 106 -7.79 -11.40 -7.53
N THR A 107 -8.38 -10.22 -7.56
CA THR A 107 -9.37 -9.80 -8.56
C THR A 107 -8.82 -8.63 -9.35
N GLU A 108 -9.44 -8.34 -10.49
CA GLU A 108 -9.09 -7.22 -11.35
C GLU A 108 -10.36 -6.52 -11.81
N GLU A 109 -10.43 -5.21 -11.61
CA GLU A 109 -11.49 -4.36 -12.14
C GLU A 109 -10.85 -3.16 -12.84
N LYS A 110 -11.25 -2.89 -14.09
CA LYS A 110 -10.78 -1.74 -14.90
C LYS A 110 -9.25 -1.63 -14.96
N GLY A 111 -8.55 -2.76 -15.02
CA GLY A 111 -7.08 -2.82 -15.10
C GLY A 111 -6.35 -2.58 -13.77
N GLN A 112 -7.08 -2.48 -12.66
CA GLN A 112 -6.51 -2.39 -11.31
C GLN A 112 -6.74 -3.71 -10.57
N GLN A 113 -5.70 -4.19 -9.88
CA GLN A 113 -5.80 -5.40 -9.07
C GLN A 113 -6.17 -5.10 -7.62
N PHE A 114 -6.95 -6.03 -7.06
CA PHE A 114 -7.44 -5.96 -5.69
C PHE A 114 -7.20 -7.29 -4.98
N ILE A 115 -7.00 -7.20 -3.67
CA ILE A 115 -7.12 -8.32 -2.74
C ILE A 115 -8.56 -8.28 -2.24
N SER A 116 -9.39 -9.23 -2.68
CA SER A 116 -10.72 -9.44 -2.11
C SER A 116 -10.59 -10.43 -0.94
N ALA A 117 -10.64 -9.93 0.28
CA ALA A 117 -10.47 -10.70 1.50
C ALA A 117 -11.83 -11.06 2.13
N ASN A 118 -11.99 -12.32 2.55
CA ASN A 118 -13.11 -12.79 3.37
C ASN A 118 -12.56 -13.16 4.74
N PHE A 119 -12.90 -12.38 5.76
CA PHE A 119 -12.40 -12.56 7.11
C PHE A 119 -13.26 -13.54 7.91
N ASP A 120 -12.66 -14.18 8.90
CA ASP A 120 -13.30 -15.22 9.74
C ASP A 120 -14.52 -14.68 10.52
N ASN A 121 -14.56 -13.37 10.78
CA ASN A 121 -15.71 -12.68 11.37
C ASN A 121 -16.88 -12.43 10.38
N GLY A 122 -16.81 -13.00 9.17
CA GLY A 122 -17.81 -12.86 8.11
C GLY A 122 -17.72 -11.56 7.31
N THR A 123 -16.82 -10.63 7.68
CA THR A 123 -16.66 -9.38 6.93
C THR A 123 -15.90 -9.60 5.62
N LYS A 124 -16.28 -8.85 4.60
CA LYS A 124 -15.59 -8.82 3.32
C LYS A 124 -14.97 -7.45 3.10
N ASP A 125 -13.79 -7.43 2.52
CA ASP A 125 -13.08 -6.20 2.20
C ASP A 125 -12.40 -6.31 0.85
N GLU A 126 -12.31 -5.18 0.17
CA GLU A 126 -11.56 -5.07 -1.07
C GLU A 126 -10.45 -4.04 -0.87
N ILE A 127 -9.23 -4.49 -1.12
CA ILE A 127 -8.02 -3.73 -0.85
C ILE A 127 -7.31 -3.57 -2.18
N ALA A 128 -7.23 -2.35 -2.68
CA ALA A 128 -6.37 -2.06 -3.81
C ALA A 128 -4.92 -2.23 -3.39
N PHE A 129 -4.07 -2.79 -4.25
CA PHE A 129 -2.65 -2.92 -3.95
C PHE A 129 -1.76 -2.60 -5.15
N LYS A 130 -0.53 -2.17 -4.85
CA LYS A 130 0.55 -1.96 -5.83
C LYS A 130 1.89 -2.28 -5.18
N PHE A 131 2.87 -2.65 -6.00
CA PHE A 131 4.27 -2.62 -5.58
C PHE A 131 4.90 -1.30 -6.02
N ILE A 132 5.57 -0.63 -5.09
CA ILE A 132 6.32 0.61 -5.33
C ILE A 132 7.68 0.43 -4.66
N ASP A 133 8.77 0.47 -5.44
CA ASP A 133 10.14 0.32 -4.95
C ASP A 133 10.35 -0.93 -4.08
N GLY A 134 9.75 -2.06 -4.47
CA GLY A 134 9.83 -3.34 -3.75
C GLY A 134 8.97 -3.42 -2.47
N LYS A 135 8.22 -2.37 -2.13
CA LYS A 135 7.29 -2.34 -1.00
C LYS A 135 5.88 -2.68 -1.45
N LEU A 136 5.15 -3.42 -0.62
CA LEU A 136 3.74 -3.69 -0.83
C LEU A 136 2.91 -2.52 -0.28
N CYS A 137 2.19 -1.81 -1.14
CA CYS A 137 1.31 -0.72 -0.78
C CYS A 137 -0.14 -1.19 -0.84
N LEU A 138 -0.84 -1.16 0.30
CA LEU A 138 -2.27 -1.45 0.41
C LEU A 138 -3.05 -0.13 0.56
N PHE A 139 -4.11 0.03 -0.23
CA PHE A 139 -4.97 1.20 -0.26
C PHE A 139 -6.40 0.81 0.10
N SER A 140 -6.99 1.50 1.07
CA SER A 140 -8.40 1.31 1.37
C SER A 140 -9.26 1.88 0.25
N VAL A 141 -10.20 1.10 -0.28
CA VAL A 141 -11.16 1.59 -1.28
C VAL A 141 -12.20 2.53 -0.65
N LYS A 142 -12.44 2.41 0.67
CA LYS A 142 -13.48 3.14 1.41
C LYS A 142 -12.97 4.40 2.11
N GLY A 143 -11.67 4.70 2.07
CA GLY A 143 -11.14 5.83 2.82
C GLY A 143 -9.67 6.14 2.53
N PRO A 144 -9.13 7.20 3.15
CA PRO A 144 -7.81 7.75 2.81
C PRO A 144 -6.65 6.96 3.44
N LYS A 145 -6.89 5.74 3.90
CA LYS A 145 -5.89 4.93 4.60
C LYS A 145 -5.02 4.19 3.61
N GLN A 146 -3.71 4.31 3.79
CA GLN A 146 -2.72 3.52 3.05
C GLN A 146 -1.73 2.91 4.03
N TYR A 147 -1.39 1.65 3.79
CA TYR A 147 -0.40 0.90 4.55
C TYR A 147 0.72 0.48 3.61
N ILE A 148 1.96 0.83 3.94
CA ILE A 148 3.13 0.47 3.14
C ILE A 148 3.98 -0.49 3.95
N TYR A 149 4.26 -1.64 3.36
CA TYR A 149 4.99 -2.72 4.00
C TYR A 149 6.31 -3.02 3.30
N THR A 150 7.31 -3.39 4.09
CA THR A 150 8.53 -4.03 3.60
C THR A 150 8.46 -5.54 3.83
N LYS A 151 9.06 -6.32 2.95
CA LYS A 151 9.17 -7.77 3.14
C LYS A 151 10.18 -8.06 4.27
N LEU A 152 9.88 -9.06 5.11
CA LEU A 152 10.77 -9.61 6.12
C LEU A 152 11.68 -10.70 5.55
#